data_AF-A0A2V7Y7U6-F1
#
_entry.id   AF-A0A2V7Y7U6-F1
#
_cell.length_a   1.000
_cell.length_b   1.000
_cell.length_c   1.000
_cell.angle_alpha   90.00
_cell.angle_beta   90.00
_cell.angle_gamma   90.00
#
_symmetry.space_group_name_H-M   'P 1'
#
loop_
_entity.id
_entity.type
_entity.pdbx_description
1 polymer ?
#
loop_
_entity_poly.entity_id
_entity_poly.type
_entity_poly.pdbx_seq_one_letter_code
_entity_poly.pdbx_strand_id
1 'polypeptide(L)'
;MDPPGRPREAEEDALGRDVDALGRLLGEVLREQEGEAGFALVEEYRAKTKALRADGGWPRDFGPEGEALLRRTDALALDQARLVVRAFTAYFHLVNMAEERHRLRVLRQRERAAAEARAEATRKESIAEAVSAAAAAGVPAEDLQRRLHGLLVEPVFTAHPTEARRRTVLDKLRRLARLAETLDDPRLPPSQRSEVQDRIREEITALWLTEEVHQRAPAVFDEVNNGLYYFEHSLWEVVPRIYADLETALARYYPGHAFSVPALLRFGSWMGGDRDGNPHVTAAVTEHTLLVHRETALALYEDDLERL
;
A
#
# COMPACT_ATOMS: atom_id res chain seq x y z
N MET A 1 9.38 -20.31 35.72
CA MET A 1 9.95 -19.71 34.50
C MET A 1 8.82 -19.65 33.50
N ASP A 2 8.27 -18.45 33.28
CA ASP A 2 7.32 -18.23 32.19
C ASP A 2 8.00 -18.59 30.86
N PRO A 3 7.27 -19.20 29.90
CA PRO A 3 7.79 -19.33 28.56
C PRO A 3 8.00 -17.93 27.99
N PRO A 4 9.02 -17.69 27.16
CA PRO A 4 9.17 -16.40 26.50
C PRO A 4 7.90 -16.12 25.69
N GLY A 5 7.22 -15.02 26.03
CA GLY A 5 6.09 -14.48 25.27
C GLY A 5 6.45 -14.47 23.78
N ARG A 6 5.56 -15.03 22.97
CA ARG A 6 5.85 -15.35 21.57
C ARG A 6 6.16 -14.06 20.79
N PRO A 7 7.03 -14.11 19.76
CA PRO A 7 7.30 -12.97 18.85
C PRO A 7 6.02 -12.29 18.34
N ARG A 8 4.96 -13.08 18.13
CA ARG A 8 3.64 -12.64 17.66
C ARG A 8 2.93 -11.64 18.58
N GLU A 9 3.08 -11.75 19.91
CA GLU A 9 2.45 -10.82 20.86
C GLU A 9 3.16 -9.46 20.86
N ALA A 10 4.49 -9.45 20.76
CA ALA A 10 5.27 -8.22 20.60
C ALA A 10 5.08 -7.57 19.22
N GLU A 11 4.82 -8.37 18.18
CA GLU A 11 4.46 -7.92 16.83
C GLU A 11 3.07 -7.26 16.80
N GLU A 12 2.05 -7.92 17.37
CA GLU A 12 0.68 -7.38 17.48
C GLU A 12 0.64 -6.09 18.33
N ASP A 13 1.47 -6.00 19.39
CA ASP A 13 1.64 -4.78 20.19
C ASP A 13 2.25 -3.62 19.38
N ALA A 14 3.22 -3.88 18.50
CA ALA A 14 3.85 -2.85 17.67
C ALA A 14 2.88 -2.24 16.65
N LEU A 15 2.03 -3.06 16.02
CA LEU A 15 0.97 -2.56 15.13
C LEU A 15 -0.05 -1.73 15.91
N GLY A 16 -0.51 -2.23 17.06
CA GLY A 16 -1.44 -1.50 17.93
C GLY A 16 -0.91 -0.11 18.30
N ARG A 17 0.36 -0.02 18.71
CA ARG A 17 1.01 1.25 19.04
C ARG A 17 1.06 2.25 17.88
N ASP A 18 1.31 1.78 16.65
CA ASP A 18 1.32 2.66 15.48
C ASP A 18 -0.09 3.15 15.12
N VAL A 19 -1.09 2.26 15.17
CA VAL A 19 -2.50 2.62 14.96
C VAL A 19 -2.95 3.63 16.01
N ASP A 20 -2.61 3.43 17.27
CA ASP A 20 -2.95 4.35 18.36
C ASP A 20 -2.23 5.69 18.21
N ALA A 21 -0.96 5.70 17.80
CA ALA A 21 -0.22 6.93 17.56
C ALA A 21 -0.83 7.76 16.42
N LEU A 22 -1.11 7.14 15.27
CA LEU A 22 -1.75 7.81 14.14
C LEU A 22 -3.19 8.22 14.45
N GLY A 23 -3.91 7.41 15.21
CA GLY A 23 -5.26 7.72 15.69
C GLY A 23 -5.29 8.94 16.61
N ARG A 24 -4.31 9.07 17.51
CA ARG A 24 -4.17 10.27 18.35
C ARG A 24 -3.90 11.53 17.53
N LEU A 25 -2.97 11.47 16.56
CA LEU A 25 -2.69 12.61 15.67
C LEU A 25 -3.93 12.99 14.84
N LEU A 26 -4.68 12.02 14.32
CA LEU A 26 -5.95 12.32 13.66
C LEU A 26 -6.96 12.95 14.62
N GLY A 27 -7.04 12.49 15.86
CA GLY A 27 -7.89 13.08 16.89
C GLY A 27 -7.53 14.52 17.23
N GLU A 28 -6.24 14.86 17.25
CA GLU A 28 -5.77 16.26 17.39
C GLU A 28 -6.23 17.10 16.20
N VAL A 29 -6.04 16.62 14.97
CA VAL A 29 -6.52 17.30 13.75
C VAL A 29 -8.03 17.50 13.79
N LEU A 30 -8.81 16.49 14.19
CA LEU A 30 -10.27 16.61 14.30
C LEU A 30 -10.69 17.67 15.32
N ARG A 31 -10.02 17.75 16.48
CA ARG A 31 -10.30 18.81 17.46
C ARG A 31 -9.97 20.20 16.92
N GLU A 32 -8.84 20.33 16.23
CA GLU A 32 -8.41 21.61 15.64
C GLU A 32 -9.34 22.08 14.53
N GLN A 33 -9.80 21.16 13.66
CA GLN A 33 -10.57 21.51 12.45
C GLN A 33 -12.08 21.52 12.67
N GLU A 34 -12.61 20.65 13.54
CA GLU A 34 -14.05 20.40 13.70
C GLU A 34 -14.54 20.65 15.15
N GLY A 35 -13.62 21.01 16.05
CA GLY A 35 -13.90 21.27 17.46
C GLY A 35 -14.16 20.01 18.29
N GLU A 36 -14.31 20.20 19.61
CA GLU A 36 -14.57 19.10 20.55
C GLU A 36 -15.87 18.33 20.25
N ALA A 37 -16.91 19.02 19.77
CA ALA A 37 -18.17 18.38 19.41
C ALA A 37 -18.01 17.43 18.21
N GLY A 38 -17.25 17.85 17.19
CA GLY A 38 -16.96 17.01 16.03
C GLY A 38 -16.11 15.80 16.38
N PHE A 39 -15.06 16.02 17.17
CA PHE A 39 -14.23 14.93 17.71
C PHE A 39 -15.06 13.94 18.54
N ALA A 40 -15.88 14.43 19.47
CA ALA A 40 -16.71 13.58 20.34
C ALA A 40 -17.71 12.74 19.53
N LEU A 41 -18.28 13.30 18.46
CA LEU A 41 -19.15 12.54 17.56
C LEU A 41 -18.40 11.38 16.90
N VAL A 42 -17.21 11.61 16.35
CA VAL A 42 -16.41 10.55 15.71
C VAL A 42 -16.01 9.48 16.72
N GLU A 43 -15.58 9.87 17.92
CA GLU A 43 -15.21 8.94 18.97
C GLU A 43 -16.39 8.13 19.52
N GLU A 44 -17.60 8.72 19.58
CA GLU A 44 -18.83 7.99 19.91
C GLU A 44 -19.01 6.80 18.96
N TYR A 45 -18.92 7.05 17.64
CA TYR A 45 -19.07 6.00 16.63
C TYR A 45 -17.94 4.97 16.72
N ARG A 46 -16.68 5.41 16.93
CA ARG A 46 -15.53 4.51 17.06
C ARG A 46 -15.67 3.59 18.27
N ALA A 47 -16.03 4.13 19.42
CA ALA A 47 -16.17 3.38 20.66
C ALA A 47 -17.30 2.35 20.57
N LYS A 48 -18.47 2.77 20.07
CA LYS A 48 -19.64 1.88 19.91
C LYS A 48 -19.39 0.78 18.89
N THR A 49 -18.80 1.09 17.73
CA THR A 49 -18.50 0.07 16.71
C THR A 49 -17.43 -0.91 17.18
N LYS A 50 -16.43 -0.45 17.95
CA LYS A 50 -15.44 -1.33 18.59
C LYS A 50 -16.08 -2.26 19.64
N ALA A 51 -16.96 -1.72 20.49
CA ALA A 51 -17.67 -2.52 21.50
C ALA A 51 -18.53 -3.62 20.86
N LEU A 52 -19.31 -3.27 19.83
CA LEU A 52 -20.13 -4.23 19.07
C LEU A 52 -19.31 -5.38 18.46
N ARG A 53 -18.02 -5.15 18.15
CA ARG A 53 -17.13 -6.17 17.61
C ARG A 53 -16.47 -7.05 18.68
N ALA A 54 -16.33 -6.56 19.91
CA ALA A 54 -15.65 -7.27 20.99
C ALA A 54 -16.44 -8.48 21.50
N ASP A 55 -17.78 -8.45 21.41
CA ASP A 55 -18.68 -9.47 21.94
C ASP A 55 -18.85 -10.72 21.03
N GLY A 56 -17.80 -11.09 20.27
CA GLY A 56 -17.71 -12.41 19.61
C GLY A 56 -18.24 -12.51 18.18
N GLY A 57 -18.57 -11.39 17.53
CA GLY A 57 -18.91 -11.33 16.11
C GLY A 57 -19.96 -10.27 15.80
N TRP A 58 -20.11 -9.91 14.52
CA TRP A 58 -21.19 -9.04 14.06
C TRP A 58 -22.53 -9.75 14.35
N PRO A 59 -23.38 -9.25 15.27
CA PRO A 59 -24.65 -9.92 15.55
C PRO A 59 -25.47 -9.96 14.26
N ARG A 60 -26.15 -11.08 13.98
CA ARG A 60 -27.02 -11.19 12.78
C ARG A 60 -28.11 -10.10 12.74
N ASP A 61 -28.41 -9.48 13.88
CA ASP A 61 -29.47 -8.51 14.13
C ASP A 61 -28.99 -7.21 14.80
N PHE A 62 -27.68 -6.90 14.81
CA PHE A 62 -27.07 -5.69 15.42
C PHE A 62 -27.27 -5.49 16.94
N GLY A 63 -28.23 -6.17 17.58
CA GLY A 63 -28.55 -6.02 19.00
C GLY A 63 -29.11 -4.64 19.38
N PRO A 64 -29.59 -4.44 20.62
CA PRO A 64 -30.17 -3.16 21.06
C PRO A 64 -29.22 -1.96 20.89
N GLU A 65 -27.93 -2.16 21.16
CA GLU A 65 -26.88 -1.15 21.04
C GLU A 65 -26.60 -0.78 19.58
N GLY A 66 -26.56 -1.77 18.69
CA GLY A 66 -26.37 -1.53 17.25
C GLY A 66 -27.61 -0.90 16.62
N GLU A 67 -28.82 -1.33 17.00
CA GLU A 67 -30.06 -0.66 16.59
C GLU A 67 -30.11 0.80 17.08
N ALA A 68 -29.64 1.08 18.29
CA ALA A 68 -29.55 2.44 18.80
C ALA A 68 -28.55 3.29 17.99
N LEU A 69 -27.42 2.70 17.58
CA LEU A 69 -26.45 3.35 16.70
C LEU A 69 -27.02 3.60 15.30
N LEU A 70 -27.80 2.67 14.75
CA LEU A 70 -28.50 2.85 13.47
C LEU A 70 -29.51 4.00 13.54
N ARG A 71 -30.38 4.03 14.56
CA ARG A 71 -31.29 5.16 14.78
C ARG A 71 -30.55 6.49 14.97
N ARG A 72 -29.39 6.46 15.64
CA ARG A 72 -28.54 7.65 15.79
C ARG A 72 -27.97 8.11 14.45
N THR A 73 -27.64 7.16 13.57
CA THR A 73 -27.13 7.39 12.21
C THR A 73 -28.21 8.01 11.33
N ASP A 74 -29.43 7.47 11.35
CA ASP A 74 -30.58 8.00 10.61
C ASP A 74 -30.94 9.44 11.03
N ALA A 75 -30.64 9.81 12.27
CA ALA A 75 -30.89 11.13 12.83
C ALA A 75 -29.71 12.11 12.67
N LEU A 76 -28.62 11.75 11.99
CA LEU A 76 -27.51 12.68 11.75
C LEU A 76 -27.92 13.78 10.76
N ALA A 77 -27.54 15.02 11.08
CA ALA A 77 -27.54 16.07 10.08
C ALA A 77 -26.49 15.78 8.99
N LEU A 78 -26.68 16.33 7.78
CA LEU A 78 -25.84 16.00 6.63
C LEU A 78 -24.35 16.35 6.82
N ASP A 79 -24.07 17.45 7.50
CA ASP A 79 -22.73 17.89 7.90
C ASP A 79 -22.09 16.89 8.89
N GLN A 80 -22.86 16.44 9.88
CA GLN A 80 -22.41 15.42 10.83
C GLN A 80 -22.13 14.07 10.15
N ALA A 81 -23.00 13.63 9.25
CA ALA A 81 -22.81 12.42 8.47
C ALA A 81 -21.53 12.52 7.61
N ARG A 82 -21.33 13.66 6.93
CA ARG A 82 -20.12 13.92 6.13
C ARG A 82 -18.86 13.90 7.00
N LEU A 83 -18.90 14.51 8.17
CA LEU A 83 -17.80 14.51 9.14
C LEU A 83 -17.42 13.07 9.53
N VAL A 84 -18.40 12.27 9.95
CA VAL A 84 -18.17 10.87 10.38
C VAL A 84 -17.57 10.05 9.23
N VAL A 85 -18.14 10.12 8.03
CA VAL A 85 -17.63 9.38 6.86
C VAL A 85 -16.18 9.77 6.56
N ARG A 86 -15.87 11.08 6.48
CA ARG A 86 -14.51 11.56 6.20
C ARG A 86 -13.52 11.15 7.28
N ALA A 87 -13.90 11.25 8.56
CA ALA A 87 -13.06 10.84 9.68
C ALA A 87 -12.71 9.36 9.63
N PHE A 88 -13.68 8.50 9.33
CA PHE A 88 -13.40 7.07 9.16
C PHE A 88 -12.61 6.77 7.90
N THR A 89 -12.85 7.46 6.78
CA THR A 89 -12.01 7.32 5.57
C THR A 89 -10.55 7.64 5.86
N ALA A 90 -10.27 8.79 6.48
CA ALA A 90 -8.92 9.18 6.88
C ALA A 90 -8.33 8.16 7.87
N TYR A 91 -9.11 7.74 8.87
CA TYR A 91 -8.66 6.72 9.83
C TYR A 91 -8.28 5.40 9.14
N PHE A 92 -9.08 4.90 8.21
CA PHE A 92 -8.78 3.66 7.49
C PHE A 92 -7.54 3.78 6.60
N HIS A 93 -7.29 4.94 5.99
CA HIS A 93 -6.03 5.17 5.28
C HIS A 93 -4.83 5.06 6.23
N LEU A 94 -4.93 5.65 7.42
CA LEU A 94 -3.86 5.59 8.42
C LEU A 94 -3.65 4.17 8.97
N VAL A 95 -4.73 3.42 9.20
CA VAL A 95 -4.65 2.01 9.62
C VAL A 95 -4.01 1.15 8.53
N ASN A 96 -4.49 1.25 7.28
CA ASN A 96 -3.93 0.50 6.16
C ASN A 96 -2.43 0.77 5.99
N MET A 97 -2.02 2.04 6.14
CA MET A 97 -0.61 2.43 6.11
C MET A 97 0.18 1.82 7.28
N ALA A 98 -0.37 1.81 8.50
CA ALA A 98 0.26 1.20 9.68
C ALA A 98 0.42 -0.32 9.49
N GLU A 99 -0.60 -0.99 8.96
CA GLU A 99 -0.58 -2.42 8.65
C GLU A 99 0.48 -2.76 7.60
N GLU A 100 0.53 -2.02 6.49
CA GLU A 100 1.53 -2.23 5.44
C GLU A 100 2.96 -2.02 5.97
N ARG A 101 3.18 -0.95 6.76
CA ARG A 101 4.46 -0.70 7.41
C ARG A 101 4.83 -1.81 8.39
N HIS A 102 3.88 -2.29 9.19
CA HIS A 102 4.11 -3.41 10.09
C HIS A 102 4.51 -4.67 9.31
N ARG A 103 3.83 -4.97 8.20
CA ARG A 103 4.19 -6.08 7.31
C ARG A 103 5.62 -5.95 6.79
N LEU A 104 6.03 -4.76 6.33
CA LEU A 104 7.40 -4.50 5.89
C LEU A 104 8.44 -4.69 7.01
N ARG A 105 8.14 -4.25 8.24
CA ARG A 105 9.02 -4.47 9.39
C ARG A 105 9.20 -5.95 9.70
N VAL A 106 8.12 -6.73 9.72
CA VAL A 106 8.17 -8.17 9.94
C VAL A 106 9.02 -8.85 8.86
N LEU A 107 8.88 -8.44 7.59
CA LEU A 107 9.70 -8.96 6.49
C LEU A 107 11.19 -8.65 6.70
N ARG A 108 11.55 -7.40 7.04
CA ARG A 108 12.94 -6.99 7.30
C ARG A 108 13.54 -7.69 8.52
N GLN A 109 12.77 -7.90 9.58
CA GLN A 109 13.22 -8.61 10.77
C GLN A 109 13.53 -10.08 10.45
N ARG A 110 12.68 -10.75 9.68
CA ARG A 110 12.92 -12.13 9.24
C ARG A 110 14.17 -12.23 8.37
N GLU A 111 14.39 -11.27 7.49
CA GLU A 111 15.59 -11.20 6.64
C GLU A 111 16.87 -11.04 7.48
N ARG A 112 16.86 -10.12 8.46
CA ARG A 112 18.00 -9.94 9.39
C ARG A 112 18.28 -11.19 10.21
N ALA A 113 17.23 -11.80 10.79
CA ALA A 113 17.37 -13.01 11.59
C ALA A 113 17.95 -14.18 10.77
N ALA A 114 17.54 -14.32 9.50
CA ALA A 114 18.09 -15.33 8.60
C ALA A 114 19.59 -15.10 8.32
N ALA A 115 19.97 -13.84 8.07
CA ALA A 115 21.37 -13.45 7.86
C ALA A 115 22.25 -13.69 9.11
N GLU A 116 21.76 -13.30 10.29
CA GLU A 116 22.47 -13.46 11.57
C GLU A 116 22.65 -14.92 11.97
N ALA A 117 21.64 -15.77 11.71
CA ALA A 117 21.71 -17.19 12.00
C ALA A 117 22.77 -17.94 11.15
N ARG A 118 23.45 -17.25 10.20
CA ARG A 118 24.25 -17.85 9.11
C ARG A 118 23.50 -18.98 8.41
N ALA A 119 22.17 -18.99 8.55
CA ALA A 119 21.35 -19.94 7.87
C ALA A 119 21.44 -19.53 6.40
N GLU A 120 21.74 -20.48 5.54
CA GLU A 120 21.58 -20.34 4.11
C GLU A 120 20.10 -20.22 3.70
N ALA A 121 19.25 -19.83 4.66
CA ALA A 121 17.82 -19.70 4.57
C ALA A 121 17.52 -18.53 3.65
N THR A 122 17.27 -18.88 2.40
CA THR A 122 16.64 -18.00 1.45
C THR A 122 15.31 -17.49 2.01
N ARG A 123 15.00 -16.21 1.78
CA ARG A 123 13.71 -15.65 2.21
C ARG A 123 12.58 -16.53 1.66
N LYS A 124 11.67 -16.98 2.52
CA LYS A 124 10.48 -17.72 2.08
C LYS A 124 9.63 -16.88 1.14
N GLU A 125 9.02 -17.51 0.16
CA GLU A 125 8.20 -16.90 -0.89
C GLU A 125 9.00 -15.87 -1.72
N SER A 126 10.29 -16.15 -1.98
CA SER A 126 11.16 -15.30 -2.80
C SER A 126 11.62 -15.99 -4.07
N ILE A 127 12.08 -15.19 -5.04
CA ILE A 127 12.71 -15.67 -6.28
C ILE A 127 13.90 -16.58 -5.95
N ALA A 128 14.72 -16.18 -4.99
CA ALA A 128 15.88 -16.95 -4.60
C ALA A 128 15.50 -18.32 -4.02
N GLU A 129 14.39 -18.43 -3.28
CA GLU A 129 13.92 -19.73 -2.75
C GLU A 129 13.48 -20.64 -3.89
N ALA A 130 12.76 -20.09 -4.88
CA ALA A 130 12.35 -20.85 -6.05
C ALA A 130 13.55 -21.40 -6.84
N VAL A 131 14.59 -20.58 -7.05
CA VAL A 131 15.83 -21.01 -7.73
C VAL A 131 16.59 -22.04 -6.89
N SER A 132 16.71 -21.81 -5.58
CA SER A 132 17.32 -22.76 -4.63
C SER A 132 16.61 -24.11 -4.64
N ALA A 133 15.28 -24.11 -4.62
CA ALA A 133 14.47 -25.33 -4.67
C ALA A 133 14.64 -26.08 -5.99
N ALA A 134 14.75 -25.38 -7.12
CA ALA A 134 15.05 -25.99 -8.42
C ALA A 134 16.44 -26.67 -8.42
N ALA A 135 17.45 -26.01 -7.87
CA ALA A 135 18.80 -26.57 -7.75
C ALA A 135 18.81 -27.80 -6.82
N ALA A 136 18.14 -27.72 -5.66
CA ALA A 136 18.03 -28.81 -4.70
C ALA A 136 17.25 -30.02 -5.27
N ALA A 137 16.29 -29.79 -6.17
CA ALA A 137 15.58 -30.82 -6.91
C ALA A 137 16.39 -31.41 -8.08
N GLY A 138 17.61 -30.94 -8.32
CA GLY A 138 18.49 -31.44 -9.38
C GLY A 138 18.07 -31.02 -10.78
N VAL A 139 17.32 -29.92 -10.94
CA VAL A 139 16.95 -29.39 -12.26
C VAL A 139 18.22 -28.91 -12.99
N PRO A 140 18.55 -29.46 -14.17
CA PRO A 140 19.72 -29.03 -14.94
C PRO A 140 19.66 -27.55 -15.32
N ALA A 141 20.82 -26.88 -15.38
CA ALA A 141 20.89 -25.45 -15.69
C ALA A 141 20.32 -25.14 -17.09
N GLU A 142 20.59 -26.01 -18.07
CA GLU A 142 20.09 -25.89 -19.44
C GLU A 142 18.57 -26.02 -19.51
N ASP A 143 17.97 -26.83 -18.63
CA ASP A 143 16.52 -26.97 -18.53
C ASP A 143 15.88 -25.72 -17.94
N LEU A 144 16.51 -25.14 -16.92
CA LEU A 144 16.08 -23.87 -16.33
C LEU A 144 16.21 -22.72 -17.34
N GLN A 145 17.32 -22.63 -18.08
CA GLN A 145 17.51 -21.65 -19.15
C GLN A 145 16.42 -21.74 -20.22
N ARG A 146 16.06 -22.95 -20.67
CA ARG A 146 14.95 -23.14 -21.62
C ARG A 146 13.61 -22.67 -21.06
N ARG A 147 13.35 -22.90 -19.77
CA ARG A 147 12.13 -22.43 -19.10
C ARG A 147 12.09 -20.91 -18.99
N LEU A 148 13.21 -20.27 -18.64
CA LEU A 148 13.32 -18.81 -18.59
C LEU A 148 13.00 -18.18 -19.94
N HIS A 149 13.50 -18.73 -21.05
CA HIS A 149 13.17 -18.27 -22.40
C HIS A 149 11.68 -18.35 -22.76
N GLY A 150 10.93 -19.27 -22.15
CA GLY A 150 9.49 -19.40 -22.36
C GLY A 150 8.63 -18.70 -21.31
N LEU A 151 9.23 -18.08 -20.29
CA LEU A 151 8.51 -17.47 -19.19
C LEU A 151 8.02 -16.07 -19.57
N LEU A 152 6.71 -15.85 -19.45
CA LEU A 152 6.09 -14.54 -19.55
C LEU A 152 5.09 -14.38 -18.41
N VAL A 153 5.23 -13.29 -17.66
CA VAL A 153 4.28 -12.83 -16.65
C VAL A 153 3.83 -11.44 -17.07
N GLU A 154 2.54 -11.29 -17.29
CA GLU A 154 1.93 -10.05 -17.78
C GLU A 154 0.76 -9.62 -16.88
N PRO A 155 1.02 -8.87 -15.80
CA PRO A 155 -0.05 -8.26 -15.02
C PRO A 155 -0.77 -7.19 -15.85
N VAL A 156 -2.10 -7.27 -15.89
CA VAL A 156 -2.94 -6.32 -16.63
C VAL A 156 -3.66 -5.42 -15.63
N PHE A 157 -3.35 -4.12 -15.70
CA PHE A 157 -3.99 -3.12 -14.85
C PHE A 157 -5.40 -2.82 -15.35
N THR A 158 -6.35 -2.80 -14.42
CA THR A 158 -7.76 -2.49 -14.69
C THR A 158 -8.18 -1.27 -13.88
N ALA A 159 -9.19 -0.56 -14.35
CA ALA A 159 -9.79 0.51 -13.59
C ALA A 159 -10.45 -0.06 -12.33
N HIS A 160 -10.23 0.57 -11.18
CA HIS A 160 -10.96 0.20 -9.96
C HIS A 160 -12.25 1.02 -9.88
N PRO A 161 -13.44 0.40 -9.95
CA PRO A 161 -14.71 1.11 -10.13
C PRO A 161 -15.10 2.07 -9.00
N THR A 162 -14.47 1.94 -7.82
CA THR A 162 -14.75 2.77 -6.64
C THR A 162 -13.54 3.49 -6.05
N GLU A 163 -12.34 3.33 -6.63
CA GLU A 163 -11.07 3.72 -5.98
C GLU A 163 -10.14 4.50 -6.90
N ALA A 164 -10.69 5.22 -7.88
CA ALA A 164 -9.95 6.27 -8.57
C ALA A 164 -9.68 7.42 -7.58
N ARG A 165 -8.70 7.22 -6.70
CA ARG A 165 -8.22 8.24 -5.77
C ARG A 165 -7.50 9.31 -6.58
N ARG A 166 -7.72 10.57 -6.23
CA ARG A 166 -6.97 11.69 -6.80
C ARG A 166 -5.47 11.48 -6.58
N ARG A 167 -4.65 11.77 -7.59
CA ARG A 167 -3.17 11.78 -7.49
C ARG A 167 -2.69 12.53 -6.24
N THR A 168 -3.28 13.68 -5.95
CA THR A 168 -2.97 14.48 -4.76
C THR A 168 -3.16 13.73 -3.43
N VAL A 169 -4.18 12.87 -3.33
CA VAL A 169 -4.41 12.02 -2.15
C VAL A 169 -3.33 10.94 -2.07
N LEU A 170 -3.04 10.27 -3.19
CA LEU A 170 -1.98 9.26 -3.26
C LEU A 170 -0.61 9.84 -2.87
N ASP A 171 -0.30 11.06 -3.31
CA ASP A 171 0.94 11.77 -2.96
C ASP A 171 1.03 12.05 -1.46
N LYS A 172 -0.08 12.49 -0.83
CA LYS A 172 -0.16 12.73 0.62
C LYS A 172 0.03 11.43 1.40
N LEU A 173 -0.65 10.35 1.00
CA LEU A 173 -0.50 9.03 1.62
C LEU A 173 0.94 8.52 1.46
N ARG A 174 1.57 8.72 0.30
CA ARG A 174 2.98 8.36 0.08
C ARG A 174 3.93 9.16 0.98
N ARG A 175 3.70 10.46 1.16
CA ARG A 175 4.49 11.28 2.10
C ARG A 175 4.30 10.85 3.54
N LEU A 176 3.06 10.59 3.97
CA LEU A 176 2.75 10.02 5.28
C LEU A 176 3.48 8.70 5.52
N ALA A 177 3.48 7.79 4.54
CA ALA A 177 4.17 6.50 4.64
C ALA A 177 5.69 6.67 4.83
N ARG A 178 6.32 7.61 4.10
CA ARG A 178 7.75 7.92 4.26
C ARG A 178 8.10 8.55 5.61
N LEU A 179 7.25 9.47 6.09
CA LEU A 179 7.42 10.08 7.42
C LEU A 179 7.25 9.01 8.52
N ALA A 180 6.26 8.15 8.38
CA ALA A 180 6.04 7.02 9.27
C ALA A 180 7.26 6.08 9.28
N GLU A 181 7.80 5.72 8.12
CA GLU A 181 9.03 4.91 8.02
C GLU A 181 10.22 5.56 8.76
N THR A 182 10.34 6.89 8.73
CA THR A 182 11.40 7.60 9.47
C THR A 182 11.30 7.35 10.99
N LEU A 183 10.09 7.21 11.53
CA LEU A 183 9.87 6.92 12.96
C LEU A 183 10.32 5.52 13.38
N ASP A 184 10.58 4.60 12.45
CA ASP A 184 11.11 3.25 12.73
C ASP A 184 12.61 3.24 13.06
N ASP A 185 13.37 4.30 12.74
CA ASP A 185 14.78 4.31 13.08
C ASP A 185 14.96 4.41 14.61
N PRO A 186 15.51 3.37 15.27
CA PRO A 186 15.72 3.40 16.71
C PRO A 186 16.78 4.42 17.13
N ARG A 187 17.59 4.92 16.19
CA ARG A 187 18.63 5.93 16.43
C ARG A 187 18.08 7.36 16.33
N LEU A 188 16.80 7.53 15.96
CA LEU A 188 16.19 8.85 15.80
C LEU A 188 16.11 9.57 17.16
N PRO A 189 16.78 10.73 17.34
CA PRO A 189 16.75 11.49 18.59
C PRO A 189 15.34 11.95 18.96
N PRO A 190 15.03 12.16 20.27
CA PRO A 190 13.70 12.58 20.70
C PRO A 190 13.20 13.88 20.07
N SER A 191 14.06 14.88 19.88
CA SER A 191 13.68 16.15 19.23
C SER A 191 13.26 15.94 17.77
N GLN A 192 14.06 15.21 17.01
CA GLN A 192 13.76 14.87 15.62
C GLN A 192 12.52 13.97 15.49
N ARG A 193 12.30 13.07 16.46
CA ARG A 193 11.09 12.27 16.53
C ARG A 193 9.85 13.15 16.69
N SER A 194 9.91 14.17 17.54
CA SER A 194 8.83 15.16 17.70
C SER A 194 8.59 15.91 16.39
N GLU A 195 9.65 16.40 15.73
CA GLU A 195 9.54 17.11 14.44
C GLU A 195 8.90 16.24 13.36
N VAL A 196 9.22 14.94 13.29
CA VAL A 196 8.58 14.02 12.35
C VAL A 196 7.11 13.80 12.69
N GLN A 197 6.75 13.71 13.99
CA GLN A 197 5.35 13.61 14.41
C GLN A 197 4.55 14.87 14.05
N ASP A 198 5.14 16.06 14.22
CA ASP A 198 4.53 17.31 13.78
C ASP A 198 4.29 17.33 12.27
N ARG A 199 5.27 16.89 11.47
CA ARG A 199 5.10 16.77 10.01
C ARG A 199 4.05 15.74 9.61
N ILE A 200 3.90 14.64 10.36
CA ILE A 200 2.82 13.69 10.14
C ILE A 200 1.46 14.35 10.44
N ARG A 201 1.35 15.11 11.54
CA ARG A 201 0.13 15.86 11.87
C ARG A 201 -0.22 16.90 10.79
N GLU A 202 0.77 17.60 10.27
CA GLU A 202 0.62 18.53 9.14
C GLU A 202 0.11 17.81 7.89
N GLU A 203 0.70 16.67 7.51
CA GLU A 203 0.23 15.90 6.35
C GLU A 203 -1.15 15.28 6.58
N ILE A 204 -1.50 14.84 7.79
CA ILE A 204 -2.86 14.39 8.15
C ILE A 204 -3.84 15.57 8.01
N THR A 205 -3.46 16.77 8.44
CA THR A 205 -4.27 17.99 8.25
C THR A 205 -4.43 18.30 6.77
N ALA A 206 -3.35 18.19 6.00
CA ALA A 206 -3.38 18.42 4.57
C ALA A 206 -4.21 17.37 3.83
N LEU A 207 -4.23 16.12 4.31
CA LEU A 207 -5.12 15.06 3.83
C LEU A 207 -6.58 15.38 4.19
N TRP A 208 -6.84 15.76 5.44
CA TRP A 208 -8.16 16.17 5.92
C TRP A 208 -8.75 17.26 5.04
N LEU A 209 -8.01 18.34 4.79
CA LEU A 209 -8.45 19.49 4.00
C LEU A 209 -8.56 19.20 2.49
N THR A 210 -8.17 18.01 2.04
CA THR A 210 -8.29 17.61 0.63
C THR A 210 -9.59 16.85 0.41
N GLU A 211 -10.42 17.29 -0.54
CA GLU A 211 -11.57 16.50 -0.96
C GLU A 211 -11.11 15.22 -1.67
N GLU A 212 -11.37 14.07 -1.04
CA GLU A 212 -11.04 12.75 -1.58
C GLU A 212 -12.06 12.26 -2.60
N VAL A 213 -13.34 12.58 -2.41
CA VAL A 213 -14.42 12.12 -3.28
C VAL A 213 -14.54 13.05 -4.48
N HIS A 214 -14.48 12.47 -5.68
CA HIS A 214 -14.80 13.23 -6.88
C HIS A 214 -16.28 13.64 -6.86
N GLN A 215 -16.55 14.94 -7.00
CA GLN A 215 -17.92 15.46 -7.16
C GLN A 215 -18.56 15.05 -8.51
N ARG A 216 -17.77 14.43 -9.41
CA ARG A 216 -18.17 13.92 -10.73
C ARG A 216 -17.75 12.46 -10.86
N ALA A 217 -18.41 11.71 -11.74
CA ALA A 217 -17.91 10.40 -12.14
C ALA A 217 -16.45 10.52 -12.64
N PRO A 218 -15.56 9.58 -12.29
CA PRO A 218 -14.19 9.56 -12.81
C PRO A 218 -14.22 9.61 -14.34
N ALA A 219 -13.42 10.51 -14.94
CA ALA A 219 -13.21 10.44 -16.37
C ALA A 219 -12.28 9.28 -16.68
N VAL A 220 -12.37 8.73 -17.89
CA VAL A 220 -11.47 7.65 -18.35
C VAL A 220 -9.99 8.02 -18.16
N PHE A 221 -9.63 9.30 -18.34
CA PHE A 221 -8.26 9.77 -18.11
C PHE A 221 -7.86 9.83 -16.64
N ASP A 222 -8.80 9.99 -15.70
CA ASP A 222 -8.50 9.91 -14.29
C ASP A 222 -8.01 8.49 -13.93
N GLU A 223 -8.60 7.46 -14.56
CA GLU A 223 -8.19 6.06 -14.40
C GLU A 223 -6.82 5.78 -15.04
N VAL A 224 -6.61 6.24 -16.28
CA VAL A 224 -5.31 6.09 -16.98
C VAL A 224 -4.18 6.71 -16.15
N ASN A 225 -4.37 7.95 -15.67
CA ASN A 225 -3.38 8.64 -14.86
C ASN A 225 -3.15 7.94 -13.51
N ASN A 226 -4.20 7.36 -12.91
CA ASN A 226 -4.06 6.57 -11.69
C ASN A 226 -3.23 5.30 -11.92
N GLY A 227 -3.41 4.63 -13.07
CA GLY A 227 -2.57 3.51 -13.46
C GLY A 227 -1.10 3.91 -13.61
N LEU A 228 -0.84 4.98 -14.37
CA LEU A 228 0.51 5.50 -14.61
C LEU A 228 1.21 5.97 -13.34
N TYR A 229 0.46 6.47 -12.36
CA TYR A 229 1.00 6.84 -11.06
C TYR A 229 1.80 5.68 -10.42
N TYR A 230 1.34 4.44 -10.52
CA TYR A 230 2.09 3.30 -9.97
C TYR A 230 3.35 2.97 -10.77
N PHE A 231 3.37 3.22 -12.08
CA PHE A 231 4.57 3.08 -12.90
C PHE A 231 5.62 4.10 -12.49
N GLU A 232 5.25 5.38 -12.46
CA GLU A 232 6.13 6.51 -12.13
C GLU A 232 6.74 6.38 -10.73
N HIS A 233 5.97 5.86 -9.76
CA HIS A 233 6.34 5.94 -8.35
C HIS A 233 6.73 4.60 -7.72
N SER A 234 6.57 3.48 -8.42
CA SER A 234 6.89 2.16 -7.86
C SER A 234 7.44 1.19 -8.89
N LEU A 235 6.68 0.84 -9.94
CA LEU A 235 7.05 -0.28 -10.81
C LEU A 235 8.34 -0.02 -11.60
N TRP A 236 8.58 1.23 -12.00
CA TRP A 236 9.80 1.60 -12.72
C TRP A 236 11.07 1.22 -11.94
N GLU A 237 11.09 1.47 -10.63
CA GLU A 237 12.22 1.12 -9.77
C GLU A 237 12.22 -0.36 -9.35
N VAL A 238 11.04 -0.96 -9.18
CA VAL A 238 10.90 -2.32 -8.64
C VAL A 238 11.25 -3.39 -9.68
N VAL A 239 10.88 -3.17 -10.95
CA VAL A 239 11.10 -4.15 -12.01
C VAL A 239 12.59 -4.50 -12.15
N PRO A 240 13.53 -3.54 -12.31
CA PRO A 240 14.96 -3.86 -12.35
C PRO A 240 15.46 -4.63 -11.13
N ARG A 241 14.93 -4.35 -9.93
CA ARG A 241 15.30 -5.07 -8.70
C ARG A 241 14.88 -6.54 -8.73
N ILE A 242 13.70 -6.85 -9.28
CA ILE A 242 13.25 -8.23 -9.47
C ILE A 242 14.22 -8.98 -10.41
N TYR A 243 14.66 -8.36 -11.50
CA TYR A 243 15.64 -8.98 -12.40
C TYR A 243 16.99 -9.20 -11.71
N ALA A 244 17.48 -8.21 -10.96
CA ALA A 244 18.72 -8.33 -10.19
C ALA A 244 18.64 -9.44 -9.13
N ASP A 245 17.51 -9.58 -8.44
CA ASP A 245 17.27 -10.66 -7.47
C ASP A 245 17.30 -12.04 -8.14
N LEU A 246 16.70 -12.16 -9.33
CA LEU A 246 16.73 -13.39 -10.11
C LEU A 246 18.14 -13.75 -10.58
N GLU A 247 18.87 -12.80 -11.17
CA GLU A 247 20.23 -13.01 -11.65
C GLU A 247 21.17 -13.37 -10.50
N THR A 248 21.06 -12.67 -9.37
CA THR A 248 21.82 -12.97 -8.15
C THR A 248 21.54 -14.39 -7.65
N ALA A 249 20.28 -14.80 -7.65
CA ALA A 249 19.90 -16.16 -7.25
C ALA A 249 20.44 -17.22 -8.20
N LEU A 250 20.33 -17.00 -9.52
CA LEU A 250 20.85 -17.92 -10.54
C LEU A 250 22.37 -18.09 -10.41
N ALA A 251 23.12 -17.00 -10.29
CA ALA A 251 24.56 -17.04 -10.11
C ALA A 251 24.98 -17.77 -8.82
N ARG A 252 24.20 -17.62 -7.74
CA ARG A 252 24.45 -18.28 -6.47
C ARG A 252 24.24 -19.80 -6.52
N TYR A 253 23.12 -20.25 -7.08
CA TYR A 253 22.72 -21.66 -7.02
C TYR A 253 23.16 -22.48 -8.23
N TYR A 254 23.56 -21.82 -9.31
CA TYR A 254 24.08 -22.44 -10.53
C TYR A 254 25.40 -21.76 -10.99
N PRO A 255 26.46 -21.75 -10.16
CA PRO A 255 27.67 -20.96 -10.40
C PRO A 255 28.46 -21.37 -11.66
N GLY A 256 28.21 -22.57 -12.21
CA GLY A 256 28.86 -23.08 -13.41
C GLY A 256 28.16 -22.73 -14.72
N HIS A 257 27.04 -22.01 -14.67
CA HIS A 257 26.23 -21.70 -15.85
C HIS A 257 25.93 -20.20 -15.93
N ALA A 258 26.26 -19.57 -17.06
CA ALA A 258 25.91 -18.19 -17.32
C ALA A 258 24.51 -18.12 -17.92
N PHE A 259 23.54 -17.65 -17.13
CA PHE A 259 22.16 -17.50 -17.59
C PHE A 259 21.98 -16.25 -18.44
N SER A 260 21.11 -16.35 -19.45
CA SER A 260 20.52 -15.20 -20.12
C SER A 260 19.08 -15.03 -19.62
N VAL A 261 18.80 -13.93 -18.92
CA VAL A 261 17.47 -13.64 -18.41
C VAL A 261 16.72 -12.79 -19.45
N PRO A 262 15.69 -13.32 -20.14
CA PRO A 262 14.92 -12.54 -21.11
C PRO A 262 13.94 -11.59 -20.39
N ALA A 263 13.32 -10.68 -21.16
CA ALA A 263 12.24 -9.84 -20.66
C ALA A 263 10.97 -10.66 -20.32
N LEU A 264 10.98 -11.26 -19.12
CA LEU A 264 9.96 -12.16 -18.59
C LEU A 264 8.77 -11.42 -17.95
N LEU A 265 8.95 -10.15 -17.56
CA LEU A 265 7.88 -9.28 -17.06
C LEU A 265 7.44 -8.30 -18.15
N ARG A 266 6.14 -8.26 -18.43
CA ARG A 266 5.47 -7.24 -19.24
C ARG A 266 4.27 -6.70 -18.47
N PHE A 267 3.72 -5.58 -18.93
CA PHE A 267 2.52 -5.02 -18.32
C PHE A 267 1.49 -4.66 -19.38
N GLY A 268 0.24 -5.02 -19.10
CA GLY A 268 -0.92 -4.60 -19.87
C GLY A 268 -1.75 -3.56 -19.11
N SER A 269 -2.62 -2.86 -19.81
CA SER A 269 -3.61 -1.97 -19.20
C SER A 269 -4.91 -2.02 -20.00
N TRP A 270 -6.04 -2.09 -19.30
CA TRP A 270 -7.37 -1.91 -19.87
C TRP A 270 -7.87 -0.46 -19.76
N MET A 271 -7.23 0.36 -18.93
CA MET A 271 -7.62 1.76 -18.73
C MET A 271 -7.43 2.54 -20.03
N GLY A 272 -8.47 3.22 -20.50
CA GLY A 272 -8.48 3.92 -21.78
C GLY A 272 -8.62 3.03 -23.03
N GLY A 273 -8.61 1.71 -22.87
CA GLY A 273 -8.72 0.74 -23.97
C GLY A 273 -9.98 -0.12 -23.94
N ASP A 274 -10.42 -0.54 -22.75
CA ASP A 274 -11.61 -1.39 -22.59
C ASP A 274 -12.89 -0.56 -22.80
N ARG A 275 -13.69 -0.99 -23.77
CA ARG A 275 -14.90 -0.29 -24.23
C ARG A 275 -16.18 -1.07 -23.88
N ASP A 276 -16.04 -2.25 -23.30
CA ASP A 276 -17.18 -3.11 -23.00
C ASP A 276 -18.08 -2.43 -21.96
N GLY A 277 -19.34 -2.19 -22.32
CA GLY A 277 -20.30 -1.48 -21.48
C GLY A 277 -19.98 -0.01 -21.18
N ASN A 278 -18.92 0.59 -21.74
CA ASN A 278 -18.50 1.96 -21.42
C ASN A 278 -18.44 2.89 -22.66
N PRO A 279 -19.50 3.68 -22.94
CA PRO A 279 -19.54 4.56 -24.11
C PRO A 279 -18.55 5.72 -24.03
N HIS A 280 -17.97 6.00 -22.86
CA HIS A 280 -17.01 7.09 -22.67
C HIS A 280 -15.61 6.75 -23.19
N VAL A 281 -15.32 5.47 -23.45
CA VAL A 281 -14.06 5.05 -24.08
C VAL A 281 -14.22 5.13 -25.60
N THR A 282 -13.87 6.29 -26.15
CA THR A 282 -13.90 6.57 -27.59
C THR A 282 -12.55 6.25 -28.25
N ALA A 283 -12.50 6.18 -29.58
CA ALA A 283 -11.24 5.99 -30.29
C ALA A 283 -10.22 7.11 -30.00
N ALA A 284 -10.67 8.35 -29.88
CA ALA A 284 -9.83 9.49 -29.52
C ALA A 284 -9.30 9.36 -28.07
N VAL A 285 -10.09 8.78 -27.16
CA VAL A 285 -9.63 8.49 -25.80
C VAL A 285 -8.51 7.46 -25.82
N THR A 286 -8.70 6.34 -26.53
CA THR A 286 -7.68 5.31 -26.67
C THR A 286 -6.40 5.81 -27.33
N GLU A 287 -6.51 6.61 -28.40
CA GLU A 287 -5.35 7.23 -29.05
C GLU A 287 -4.58 8.13 -28.07
N HIS A 288 -5.28 8.99 -27.35
CA HIS A 288 -4.64 9.86 -26.37
C HIS A 288 -4.03 9.07 -25.21
N THR A 289 -4.67 8.01 -24.71
CA THR A 289 -4.08 7.09 -23.71
C THR A 289 -2.75 6.51 -24.18
N LEU A 290 -2.66 6.06 -25.44
CA LEU A 290 -1.41 5.53 -26.00
C LEU A 290 -0.31 6.60 -26.09
N LEU A 291 -0.66 7.84 -26.42
CA LEU A 291 0.28 8.97 -26.41
C LEU A 291 0.80 9.25 -25.00
N VAL A 292 -0.09 9.33 -24.00
CA VAL A 292 0.31 9.56 -22.61
C VAL A 292 1.19 8.42 -22.09
N HIS A 293 0.87 7.16 -22.38
CA HIS A 293 1.74 6.03 -22.02
C HIS A 293 3.15 6.19 -22.60
N ARG A 294 3.25 6.61 -23.87
CA ARG A 294 4.53 6.85 -24.54
C ARG A 294 5.29 8.02 -23.90
N GLU A 295 4.61 9.13 -23.63
CA GLU A 295 5.20 10.32 -22.99
C GLU A 295 5.74 9.99 -21.60
N THR A 296 4.97 9.29 -20.76
CA THR A 296 5.42 8.84 -19.44
C THR A 296 6.64 7.93 -19.55
N ALA A 297 6.65 6.97 -20.47
CA ALA A 297 7.80 6.09 -20.65
C ALA A 297 9.06 6.86 -21.07
N LEU A 298 8.93 7.82 -22.01
CA LEU A 298 10.05 8.65 -22.45
C LEU A 298 10.59 9.52 -21.32
N ALA A 299 9.71 10.14 -20.52
CA ALA A 299 10.11 10.95 -19.38
C ALA A 299 10.88 10.14 -18.33
N LEU A 300 10.43 8.91 -18.03
CA LEU A 300 11.13 8.03 -17.08
C LEU A 300 12.52 7.61 -17.60
N TYR A 301 12.65 7.37 -18.90
CA TYR A 301 13.97 7.10 -19.51
C TYR A 301 14.87 8.33 -19.50
N GLU A 302 14.34 9.53 -19.77
CA GLU A 302 15.09 10.78 -19.71
C GLU A 302 15.61 11.03 -18.30
N ASP A 303 14.77 10.89 -17.28
CA ASP A 303 15.15 10.98 -15.86
C ASP A 303 16.27 9.99 -15.50
N ASP A 304 16.23 8.76 -16.02
CA ASP A 304 17.30 7.77 -15.81
C ASP A 304 18.60 8.16 -16.51
N LEU A 305 18.51 8.65 -17.75
CA LEU A 305 19.68 9.08 -18.51
C LEU A 305 20.37 10.31 -17.91
N GLU A 306 19.60 11.25 -17.35
CA GLU A 306 20.17 12.41 -16.64
C GLU A 306 20.90 12.04 -15.35
N ARG A 307 20.55 10.90 -14.74
CA ARG A 307 21.19 10.39 -13.51
C ARG A 307 22.49 9.60 -13.77
N LEU A 308 22.76 9.20 -15.02
CA LEU A 308 23.95 8.44 -15.43
C LEU A 308 25.16 9.35 -15.72
#